data_AF-A0A210R427-F1
#
_entry.id   AF-A0A210R427-F1
#
_cell.length_a   1.000
_cell.length_b   1.000
_cell.length_c   1.000
_cell.angle_alpha   90.00
_cell.angle_beta   90.00
_cell.angle_gamma   90.00
#
_symmetry.space_group_name_H-M   'P 1'
#
loop_
_entity.id
_entity.type
_entity.pdbx_description
1 polymer ?
#
loop_
_entity_poly.entity_id
_entity_poly.type
_entity_poly.pdbx_seq_one_letter_code
_entity_poly.pdbx_strand_id
1 'polypeptide(L)'
;MIQMIRSETLQCSGTPHMLEFNPTSEIDRLDSPRTINTHLTYQLIPEMAKQGKVKVVHVLHNPEDTITPFFEFWKTVEGTVYEGDFKKMLYQHQYIIRF
;
A
#
# COMPACT_ATOMS: atom_id res chain seq x y z
N MET A 1 20.30 -10.06 -9.75
CA MET A 1 19.06 -10.87 -9.68
C MET A 1 18.51 -10.68 -8.27
N ILE A 2 17.30 -10.15 -8.10
CA ILE A 2 16.73 -9.85 -6.78
C ILE A 2 15.96 -11.09 -6.30
N GLN A 3 16.36 -11.65 -5.16
CA GLN A 3 15.69 -12.78 -4.51
C GLN A 3 14.91 -12.30 -3.29
N MET A 4 13.82 -12.99 -2.95
CA MET A 4 13.09 -12.74 -1.71
C MET A 4 13.94 -13.15 -0.50
N ILE A 5 14.22 -12.23 0.42
CA ILE A 5 15.15 -12.44 1.56
C ILE A 5 14.79 -13.65 2.42
N ARG A 6 13.49 -13.96 2.58
CA ARG A 6 13.04 -15.08 3.43
C ARG A 6 12.94 -16.42 2.72
N SER A 7 12.69 -16.45 1.42
CA SER A 7 12.47 -17.71 0.69
C SER A 7 13.61 -18.06 -0.24
N GLU A 8 14.52 -17.12 -0.52
CA GLU A 8 15.59 -17.26 -1.52
C GLU A 8 15.07 -17.59 -2.93
N THR A 9 13.75 -17.55 -3.11
CA THR A 9 13.05 -17.79 -4.37
C THR A 9 12.74 -16.46 -5.08
N LEU A 10 12.60 -16.55 -6.41
CA LEU A 10 12.08 -15.45 -7.24
C LEU A 10 10.53 -15.39 -7.23
N GLN A 11 9.88 -16.42 -6.68
CA GLN A 11 8.44 -16.54 -6.64
C GLN A 11 7.92 -15.93 -5.34
N CYS A 12 7.13 -14.86 -5.46
CA CYS A 12 6.25 -14.41 -4.39
C CYS A 12 5.05 -15.37 -4.34
N SER A 13 4.86 -16.07 -3.21
CA SER A 13 3.71 -16.94 -2.99
C SER A 13 2.72 -16.26 -2.03
N GLY A 14 1.43 -16.41 -2.34
CA GLY A 14 0.33 -15.77 -1.61
C GLY A 14 -0.19 -14.50 -2.29
N THR A 15 -1.45 -14.16 -2.03
CA THR A 15 -2.05 -12.91 -2.45
C THR A 15 -1.97 -11.93 -1.27
N PRO A 16 -1.35 -10.75 -1.42
CA PRO A 16 -1.40 -9.75 -0.35
C PRO A 16 -2.86 -9.32 -0.16
N HIS A 17 -3.43 -9.61 1.01
CA HIS A 17 -4.76 -9.13 1.38
C HIS A 17 -4.63 -7.68 1.83
N MET A 18 -5.26 -6.79 1.06
CA MET A 18 -5.25 -5.37 1.33
C MET A 18 -6.43 -4.98 2.22
N LEU A 19 -6.14 -4.35 3.37
CA LEU A 19 -7.13 -4.10 4.41
C LEU A 19 -8.32 -3.24 3.94
N GLU A 20 -8.09 -2.32 3.02
CA GLU A 20 -9.08 -1.36 2.51
C GLU A 20 -10.09 -1.97 1.55
N PHE A 21 -9.72 -3.08 0.90
CA PHE A 21 -10.52 -3.70 -0.16
C PHE A 21 -11.07 -5.07 0.21
N ASN A 22 -10.84 -5.52 1.46
CA ASN A 22 -11.32 -6.80 1.94
C ASN A 22 -12.14 -6.57 3.23
N PRO A 23 -13.32 -7.20 3.37
CA PRO A 23 -14.09 -7.10 4.59
C PRO A 23 -13.31 -7.76 5.75
N THR A 24 -13.42 -7.19 6.94
CA THR A 24 -12.68 -7.68 8.13
C THR A 24 -12.98 -9.15 8.43
N SER A 25 -14.20 -9.61 8.17
CA SER A 25 -14.62 -11.00 8.33
C SER A 25 -13.85 -11.99 7.45
N GLU A 26 -13.35 -11.58 6.28
CA GLU A 26 -12.50 -12.43 5.43
C GLU A 26 -11.07 -12.48 5.96
N ILE A 27 -10.55 -11.34 6.40
CA ILE A 27 -9.20 -11.23 6.98
C ILE A 27 -9.10 -12.05 8.28
N ASP A 28 -10.16 -12.04 9.10
CA ASP A 28 -10.21 -12.79 10.35
C ASP A 28 -10.20 -14.31 10.15
N ARG A 29 -10.62 -14.80 8.97
CA ARG A 29 -10.59 -16.23 8.60
C ARG A 29 -9.22 -16.70 8.13
N LEU A 30 -8.26 -15.79 7.91
CA LEU A 30 -6.92 -16.16 7.45
C LEU A 30 -6.11 -16.82 8.57
N ASP A 31 -5.51 -17.97 8.26
CA ASP A 31 -4.61 -18.69 9.14
C ASP A 31 -3.35 -17.87 9.48
N SER A 32 -2.82 -18.09 10.68
CA SER A 32 -1.57 -17.48 11.11
C SER A 32 -0.35 -18.29 10.67
N PRO A 33 0.79 -17.65 10.34
CA PRO A 33 1.03 -16.20 10.32
C PRO A 33 0.55 -15.53 9.03
N ARG A 34 -0.17 -14.40 9.16
CA ARG A 34 -0.71 -13.63 8.02
C ARG A 34 0.08 -12.37 7.72
N THR A 35 0.21 -12.06 6.44
CA THR A 35 0.78 -10.82 5.93
C THR A 35 -0.34 -10.00 5.29
N ILE A 36 -0.53 -8.78 5.79
CA ILE A 36 -1.58 -7.85 5.34
C ILE A 36 -0.88 -6.55 4.95
N ASN A 37 -1.23 -5.99 3.79
CA ASN A 37 -0.77 -4.66 3.39
C ASN A 37 -1.90 -3.63 3.54
N THR A 38 -1.52 -2.37 3.71
CA THR A 38 -2.45 -1.26 3.88
C THR A 38 -1.75 0.07 3.55
N HIS A 39 -2.51 1.00 2.99
CA HIS A 39 -2.20 2.42 2.81
C HIS A 39 -2.91 3.32 3.86
N LEU A 40 -3.61 2.74 4.84
CA LEU A 40 -4.27 3.48 5.92
C LEU A 40 -3.26 4.31 6.72
N THR A 41 -3.65 5.54 7.04
CA THR A 41 -2.88 6.39 7.95
C THR A 41 -2.89 5.81 9.36
N TYR A 42 -1.93 6.23 10.18
CA TYR A 42 -1.77 5.74 11.56
C TYR A 42 -3.06 5.80 12.40
N GLN A 43 -3.96 6.73 12.14
CA GLN A 43 -5.22 6.85 12.87
C GLN A 43 -6.19 5.69 12.56
N LEU A 44 -6.15 5.17 11.34
CA LEU A 44 -7.11 4.20 10.80
C LEU A 44 -6.62 2.75 10.89
N ILE A 45 -5.35 2.50 11.20
CA ILE A 45 -4.85 1.13 11.37
C ILE A 45 -5.45 0.44 12.62
N PRO A 46 -5.50 -0.91 12.65
CA PRO A 46 -6.03 -1.66 13.79
C PRO A 46 -5.32 -1.32 15.11
N GLU A 47 -6.10 -1.29 16.20
CA GLU A 47 -5.58 -0.94 17.53
C GLU A 47 -4.45 -1.88 18.00
N MET A 48 -4.50 -3.16 17.62
CA MET A 48 -3.42 -4.10 17.91
C MET A 48 -2.08 -3.70 17.28
N ALA A 49 -2.10 -3.05 16.11
CA ALA A 49 -0.90 -2.52 15.50
C ALA A 49 -0.35 -1.31 16.26
N LYS A 50 -1.24 -0.41 16.72
CA LYS A 50 -0.86 0.74 17.56
C LYS A 50 -0.28 0.30 18.91
N GLN A 51 -0.81 -0.77 19.49
CA GLN A 51 -0.35 -1.36 20.74
C GLN A 51 0.93 -2.20 20.60
N GLY A 52 1.53 -2.30 19.41
CA GLY A 52 2.76 -3.07 19.19
C GLY A 52 2.59 -4.59 19.26
N LYS A 53 1.36 -5.11 19.15
CA LYS A 53 1.06 -6.55 19.18
C LYS A 53 1.30 -7.25 17.85
N VAL A 54 1.62 -6.49 16.79
CA VAL A 54 1.97 -7.01 15.46
C VAL A 54 3.27 -6.38 14.99
N LYS A 55 3.99 -7.05 14.10
CA LYS A 55 5.17 -6.49 13.43
C LYS A 55 4.72 -5.65 12.24
N VAL A 56 5.11 -4.37 12.22
CA VAL A 56 4.78 -3.43 11.15
C VAL A 56 6.04 -3.13 10.34
N VAL A 57 5.96 -3.28 9.02
CA VAL A 57 6.99 -2.84 8.08
C VAL A 57 6.43 -1.66 7.31
N HIS A 58 6.96 -0.47 7.59
CA HIS A 58 6.56 0.76 6.90
C HIS A 58 7.53 1.01 5.73
N VAL A 59 6.99 1.01 4.52
CA VAL A 59 7.77 1.25 3.30
C VAL A 59 7.54 2.70 2.87
N LEU A 60 8.63 3.47 2.81
CA LEU A 60 8.63 4.87 2.39
C LEU A 60 9.40 4.99 1.08
N HIS A 61 8.87 5.80 0.17
CA HIS A 61 9.51 6.16 -1.09
C HIS A 61 9.68 7.68 -1.16
N ASN A 62 10.67 8.12 -1.94
CA ASN A 62 10.76 9.53 -2.31
C ASN A 62 9.45 9.93 -3.03
N PRO A 63 8.76 10.98 -2.57
CA PRO A 63 7.50 11.40 -3.18
C PRO A 63 7.65 11.80 -4.66
N GLU A 64 8.81 12.32 -5.06
CA GLU A 64 9.09 12.64 -6.47
C GLU A 64 9.15 11.37 -7.35
N ASP A 65 9.73 10.30 -6.83
CA ASP A 65 9.82 9.01 -7.52
C ASP A 65 8.49 8.25 -7.51
N THR A 66 7.57 8.63 -6.63
CA THR A 66 6.28 7.95 -6.45
C THR A 66 5.17 8.59 -7.30
N ILE A 67 5.22 9.89 -7.55
CA ILE A 67 4.09 10.61 -8.17
C ILE A 67 3.85 10.21 -9.62
N THR A 68 4.91 9.95 -10.39
CA THR A 68 4.81 9.52 -11.80
C THR A 68 4.16 8.13 -11.94
N PRO A 69 4.65 7.07 -11.27
CA PRO A 69 4.00 5.77 -11.35
C PRO A 69 2.59 5.78 -10.73
N PHE A 70 2.35 6.61 -9.70
CA PHE A 70 1.02 6.80 -9.14
C PHE A 70 0.04 7.37 -10.18
N PHE A 71 0.46 8.36 -10.98
CA PHE A 71 -0.38 8.92 -12.05
C PHE A 71 -0.81 7.85 -13.05
N GLU A 72 0.15 7.05 -13.50
CA GLU A 72 -0.11 6.02 -14.51
C GLU A 72 -0.98 4.88 -13.95
N PHE A 73 -0.79 4.53 -12.67
CA PHE A 73 -1.69 3.62 -11.96
C PHE A 73 -3.12 4.14 -11.96
N TRP A 74 -3.35 5.40 -11.56
CA TRP A 74 -4.70 5.96 -11.49
C TRP A 74 -5.40 6.10 -12.85
N LYS A 75 -4.66 6.15 -13.95
CA LYS A 75 -5.21 6.11 -15.32
C LYS A 75 -5.66 4.72 -15.76
N THR A 76 -5.07 3.67 -15.18
CA THR A 76 -5.25 2.28 -15.63
C THR A 76 -6.19 1.47 -14.73
N VAL A 77 -6.41 1.91 -13.49
CA VAL A 77 -7.37 1.25 -12.59
C VAL A 77 -8.80 1.51 -13.05
N GLU A 78 -9.51 0.44 -13.37
CA GLU A 78 -10.91 0.48 -13.76
C GLU A 78 -11.78 0.95 -12.58
N GLY A 79 -12.65 1.94 -12.81
CA GLY A 79 -13.51 2.53 -11.77
C GLY A 79 -12.92 3.75 -11.04
N THR A 80 -11.72 4.22 -11.42
CA THR A 80 -11.20 5.50 -10.93
C THR A 80 -11.70 6.66 -11.80
N VAL A 81 -12.17 7.73 -11.15
CA VAL A 81 -12.70 8.94 -11.80
C VAL A 81 -11.61 10.03 -11.89
N TYR A 82 -10.33 9.64 -12.03
CA TYR A 82 -9.28 10.64 -12.12
C TYR A 82 -9.25 11.25 -13.52
N GLU A 83 -10.06 12.30 -13.72
CA GLU A 83 -10.17 13.06 -14.97
C GLU A 83 -9.13 14.18 -15.09
N GLY A 84 -8.16 14.24 -14.17
CA GLY A 84 -7.14 15.30 -14.15
C GLY A 84 -5.96 15.03 -15.06
N ASP A 85 -5.23 16.09 -15.42
CA ASP A 85 -3.89 15.96 -15.99
C ASP A 85 -2.85 15.72 -14.88
N PHE A 86 -1.61 15.46 -15.29
CA PHE A 86 -0.51 15.23 -14.35
C PHE A 86 -0.24 16.46 -13.47
N LYS A 87 -0.42 17.67 -14.03
CA LYS A 87 -0.20 18.94 -13.31
C LYS A 87 -1.19 19.12 -12.16
N LYS A 88 -2.46 18.78 -12.37
CA LYS A 88 -3.49 18.78 -11.33
C LYS A 88 -3.13 17.78 -10.23
N MET A 89 -2.57 16.63 -10.58
CA MET A 89 -2.17 15.63 -9.59
C MET A 89 -1.00 16.11 -8.73
N LEU A 90 0.00 16.74 -9.36
CA LEU A 90 1.12 17.38 -8.66
C LEU A 90 0.63 18.47 -7.69
N TYR A 91 -0.32 19.30 -8.12
CA TYR A 91 -0.88 20.36 -7.28
C TYR A 91 -1.62 19.80 -6.06
N GLN A 92 -2.42 18.74 -6.24
CA GLN A 92 -3.13 18.08 -5.13
C GLN A 92 -2.19 17.45 -4.10
N HIS A 93 -1.01 16.99 -4.52
CA HIS A 93 -0.03 16.31 -3.66
C HIS A 93 1.17 17.20 -3.29
N GLN A 94 1.11 18.51 -3.58
CA GLN A 94 2.23 19.43 -3.40
C GLN A 94 2.76 19.50 -1.95
N TYR A 95 1.89 19.27 -0.97
CA TYR A 95 2.26 19.27 0.46
C TYR A 95 3.11 18.06 0.86
N ILE A 96 3.12 17.01 0.04
CA ILE A 96 3.88 15.78 0.27
C ILE A 96 5.18 15.79 -0.54
N ILE A 97 5.18 16.42 -1.73
CA ILE A 97 6.31 16.43 -2.67
C ILE A 97 7.34 17.51 -2.33
N ARG A 98 6.94 18.60 -1.66
CA ARG A 98 7.87 19.69 -1.31
C ARG A 98 8.50 19.44 0.08
N PHE A 99 9.68 18.82 0.09
CA PHE A 99 10.62 18.82 1.21
C PHE A 99 12.01 19.25 0.73
#